data_AF-A0A1J3K0S5-F1
#
_entry.id   AF-A0A1J3K0S5-F1
#
_cell.length_a   1.000
_cell.length_b   1.000
_cell.length_c   1.000
_cell.angle_alpha   90.00
_cell.angle_beta   90.00
_cell.angle_gamma   90.00
#
_symmetry.space_group_name_H-M   'P 1'
#
loop_
_entity.id
_entity.type
_entity.pdbx_description
1 polymer ?
#
loop_
_entity_poly.entity_id
_entity_poly.type
_entity_poly.pdbx_seq_one_letter_code
_entity_poly.pdbx_strand_id
1 'polypeptide(L)'
;MVLLAGPGVLISTFCIGSLLKLTFPYNWDWKTSLLLGGLLGATDPVAVVALLKELGASKKLTTMIDGESLMNDGGVIIAEGVLSGQKISYEGNSWGFLFLLYLYVQLSRCVVVGVLYPLLRRFGYGLDWKESIILTWSGLRGAVSLSLALSVKQSSGSSYLSSETGTRFLFFTGGIVFLTLVVNGSTTQLLLHLLGMDSLAAAKKRILEYRKCEMLNTALKAFENLGDDEELGSADWHTVITHISSLKDLERGQVNPHNGYEAGNLDPTNITDIRIRFLNGVQVAYWEMLDDGRITQSTASVLMQSVDLVSTEALCDWRGLKPCVRFPNYCKFLQSRIIPRKLVTYLIVERLESACYISSAFLRAHRIARLQLHDFLGTSDIASTVFNESEVEGEEAKQFLEDVCDSFPQVLSVLKTRQVTHYVLNHLNGYIKNLEKVGLLEGKEVSHLHDVVQSDLKKLLRNPPLLKLPNVNDLIATNPLLRAL
;
A
#
# COMPACT_ATOMS: atom_id res chain seq x y z
N MET A 1 -15.53 3.70 5.19
CA MET A 1 -15.39 4.92 6.03
C MET A 1 -16.71 5.60 6.35
N VAL A 2 -17.44 6.11 5.34
CA VAL A 2 -18.72 6.82 5.54
C VAL A 2 -19.75 5.98 6.31
N LEU A 3 -19.76 4.65 6.11
CA LEU A 3 -20.68 3.73 6.78
C LEU A 3 -20.49 3.66 8.30
N LEU A 4 -19.25 3.79 8.79
CA LEU A 4 -18.94 3.76 10.22
C LEU A 4 -19.16 5.14 10.86
N ALA A 5 -18.71 6.21 10.17
CA ALA A 5 -18.76 7.57 10.69
C ALA A 5 -20.17 8.20 10.70
N GLY A 6 -21.05 7.82 9.77
CA GLY A 6 -22.43 8.30 9.74
C GLY A 6 -23.39 7.36 10.50
N PRO A 7 -23.86 6.28 9.87
CA PRO A 7 -24.80 5.33 10.50
C PRO A 7 -24.30 4.74 11.82
N GLY A 8 -23.01 4.41 11.93
CA GLY A 8 -22.45 3.82 13.14
C GLY A 8 -22.50 4.75 14.36
N VAL A 9 -22.20 6.04 14.17
CA VAL A 9 -22.29 7.04 15.25
C VAL A 9 -23.73 7.25 15.69
N LEU A 10 -24.69 7.27 14.78
CA LEU A 10 -26.11 7.39 15.12
C LEU A 10 -26.61 6.20 15.95
N ILE A 11 -26.26 4.98 15.54
CA ILE A 11 -26.61 3.76 16.27
C ILE A 11 -25.95 3.78 17.65
N SER A 12 -24.66 4.12 17.75
CA SER A 12 -23.97 4.20 19.05
C SER A 12 -24.59 5.26 19.96
N THR A 13 -24.96 6.42 19.42
CA THR A 13 -25.59 7.52 20.15
C THR A 13 -26.90 7.09 20.77
N PHE A 14 -27.75 6.43 19.97
CA PHE A 14 -29.04 5.96 20.43
C PHE A 14 -28.91 4.82 21.45
N CYS A 15 -28.01 3.86 21.22
CA CYS A 15 -27.74 2.77 22.16
C CYS A 15 -27.24 3.30 23.51
N ILE A 16 -26.19 4.12 23.53
CA ILE A 16 -25.62 4.67 24.77
C ILE A 16 -26.64 5.58 25.45
N GLY A 17 -27.31 6.47 24.72
CA GLY A 17 -28.29 7.40 25.28
C GLY A 17 -29.52 6.70 25.88
N SER A 18 -29.98 5.60 25.28
CA SER A 18 -31.09 4.80 25.82
C SER A 18 -30.67 4.05 27.08
N LEU A 19 -29.46 3.46 27.09
CA LEU A 19 -28.91 2.79 28.28
C LEU A 19 -28.72 3.76 29.44
N LEU A 20 -28.22 4.96 29.17
CA LEU A 20 -28.09 6.04 30.16
C LEU A 20 -29.46 6.41 30.76
N LYS A 21 -30.47 6.65 29.92
CA LYS A 21 -31.82 7.02 30.38
C LYS A 21 -32.46 5.97 31.28
N LEU A 22 -32.19 4.69 31.01
CA LEU A 22 -32.79 3.57 31.76
C LEU A 22 -32.06 3.24 33.07
N THR A 23 -30.76 3.53 33.17
CA THR A 23 -29.91 3.00 34.26
C THR A 23 -29.32 4.07 35.18
N PHE A 24 -29.20 5.33 34.73
CA PHE A 24 -28.58 6.38 35.54
C PHE A 24 -29.62 7.08 36.42
N PRO A 25 -29.35 7.28 37.73
CA PRO A 25 -30.33 7.83 38.69
C PRO A 25 -30.46 9.37 38.64
N TYR A 26 -29.94 10.04 37.61
CA TYR A 26 -29.82 11.51 37.57
C TYR A 26 -31.04 12.24 36.97
N ASN A 27 -32.17 11.55 36.74
CA ASN A 27 -33.38 12.11 36.12
C ASN A 27 -33.13 12.90 34.82
N TRP A 28 -32.18 12.44 34.01
CA TRP A 28 -31.83 13.09 32.75
C TRP A 28 -32.95 12.94 31.72
N ASP A 29 -33.27 14.00 31.01
CA ASP A 29 -34.16 13.95 29.86
C ASP A 29 -33.55 13.13 28.71
N TRP A 30 -34.39 12.73 27.76
CA TRP A 30 -33.94 12.05 26.54
C TRP A 30 -32.89 12.88 25.79
N LYS A 31 -33.05 14.21 25.76
CA LYS A 31 -32.12 15.12 25.09
C LYS A 31 -30.74 15.10 25.74
N THR A 32 -30.65 15.18 27.06
CA THR A 32 -29.37 15.17 27.77
C THR A 32 -28.69 13.80 27.69
N SER A 33 -29.47 12.72 27.82
CA SER A 33 -28.97 11.34 27.70
C SER A 33 -28.42 11.06 26.30
N LEU A 34 -29.12 11.50 25.24
CA LEU A 34 -28.65 11.41 23.86
C LEU A 34 -27.47 12.33 23.57
N LEU A 35 -27.37 13.50 24.22
CA LEU A 35 -26.23 14.41 24.07
C LEU A 35 -24.94 13.76 24.59
N LEU A 36 -24.99 13.14 25.79
CA LEU A 36 -23.85 12.37 26.28
C LEU A 36 -23.58 11.13 25.40
N GLY A 37 -24.65 10.45 24.96
CA GLY A 37 -24.54 9.32 24.04
C GLY A 37 -23.85 9.69 22.72
N GLY A 38 -24.11 10.88 22.17
CA GLY A 38 -23.51 11.38 20.93
C GLY A 38 -22.07 11.82 21.11
N LEU A 39 -21.77 12.45 22.24
CA LEU A 39 -20.43 12.84 22.63
C LEU A 39 -19.51 11.62 22.79
N LEU A 40 -20.04 10.55 23.38
CA LEU A 40 -19.33 9.27 23.50
C LEU A 40 -19.37 8.46 22.17
N GLY A 41 -20.44 8.57 21.40
CA GLY A 41 -20.62 7.88 20.11
C GLY A 41 -19.67 8.38 19.03
N ALA A 42 -19.20 9.63 19.13
CA ALA A 42 -18.14 10.17 18.28
C ALA A 42 -16.81 9.49 18.61
N THR A 43 -16.43 8.51 17.78
CA THR A 43 -15.14 7.82 17.85
C THR A 43 -14.37 8.09 16.58
N ASP A 44 -13.04 8.21 16.66
CA ASP A 44 -12.19 8.35 15.48
C ASP A 44 -11.76 6.98 14.92
N PRO A 45 -12.47 6.40 13.93
CA PRO A 45 -11.92 5.27 13.17
C PRO A 45 -10.68 5.67 12.36
N VAL A 46 -10.45 6.99 12.21
CA VAL A 46 -9.32 7.59 11.49
C VAL A 46 -7.99 7.18 12.09
N ALA A 47 -7.85 7.17 13.42
CA ALA A 47 -6.61 6.75 14.08
C ALA A 47 -6.31 5.27 13.83
N VAL A 48 -7.32 4.41 13.83
CA VAL A 48 -7.18 2.95 13.68
C VAL A 48 -6.81 2.58 12.24
N VAL A 49 -7.45 3.19 11.24
CA VAL A 49 -7.14 2.89 9.83
C VAL A 49 -5.86 3.59 9.38
N ALA A 50 -5.52 4.77 9.90
CA ALA A 50 -4.21 5.39 9.70
C ALA A 50 -3.08 4.56 10.33
N LEU A 51 -3.35 3.90 11.47
CA LEU A 51 -2.44 2.92 12.08
C LEU A 51 -2.17 1.71 11.17
N LEU A 52 -3.21 1.23 10.46
CA LEU A 52 -3.12 0.08 9.57
C LEU A 52 -2.49 0.40 8.20
N LYS A 53 -2.65 1.64 7.69
CA LYS A 53 -2.21 2.01 6.33
C LYS A 53 -0.78 2.52 6.22
N GLU A 54 -0.19 3.02 7.30
CA GLU A 54 1.12 3.67 7.21
C GLU A 54 2.26 2.71 7.56
N LEU A 55 2.55 1.87 6.57
CA LEU A 55 3.76 1.08 6.40
C LEU A 55 4.87 1.95 5.76
N GLY A 56 5.56 2.80 6.53
CA GLY A 56 6.72 3.48 5.91
C GLY A 56 7.55 4.52 6.68
N ALA A 57 7.16 4.99 7.86
CA ALA A 57 7.98 5.87 8.71
C ALA A 57 7.73 5.61 10.20
N SER A 58 8.61 6.08 11.10
CA SER A 58 8.55 5.83 12.57
C SER A 58 7.38 6.56 13.27
N LYS A 59 6.14 6.18 12.93
CA LYS A 59 4.89 6.65 13.57
C LYS A 59 4.75 6.26 15.02
N LYS A 60 5.50 5.25 15.46
CA LYS A 60 5.51 4.79 16.85
C LYS A 60 5.80 5.95 17.80
N LEU A 61 6.62 6.91 17.37
CA LEU A 61 6.96 8.10 18.15
C LEU A 61 5.81 9.11 18.17
N THR A 62 5.22 9.46 17.02
CA THR A 62 4.11 10.42 16.95
C THR A 62 2.85 9.91 17.64
N THR A 63 2.49 8.64 17.46
CA THR A 63 1.34 8.03 18.15
C THR A 63 1.60 7.87 19.65
N MET A 64 2.84 7.62 20.06
CA MET A 64 3.23 7.60 21.48
C MET A 64 3.13 9.01 22.09
N ILE A 65 3.59 10.05 21.38
CA ILE A 65 3.49 11.45 21.82
C ILE A 65 2.02 11.92 21.91
N ASP A 66 1.18 11.60 20.92
CA ASP A 66 -0.26 11.92 20.95
C ASP A 66 -0.98 11.15 22.05
N GLY A 67 -0.64 9.86 22.23
CA GLY A 67 -1.20 9.02 23.28
C GLY A 67 -0.82 9.48 24.69
N GLU A 68 0.45 9.85 24.90
CA GLU A 68 0.95 10.41 26.16
C GLU A 68 0.28 11.76 26.48
N SER A 69 0.14 12.63 25.48
CA SER A 69 -0.53 13.93 25.65
C SER A 69 -2.01 13.76 26.02
N LEU A 70 -2.73 12.87 25.33
CA LEU A 70 -4.14 12.57 25.63
C LEU A 70 -4.33 11.90 27.00
N MET A 71 -3.41 11.02 27.40
CA MET A 71 -3.45 10.37 28.70
C MET A 71 -3.19 11.37 29.83
N ASN A 72 -2.25 12.30 29.61
CA ASN A 72 -2.01 13.42 30.52
C ASN A 72 -3.22 14.35 30.61
N ASP A 73 -3.84 14.74 29.50
CA ASP A 73 -5.02 15.61 29.49
C ASP A 73 -6.22 14.97 30.21
N GLY A 74 -6.50 13.70 29.92
CA GLY A 74 -7.57 12.94 30.58
C GLY A 74 -7.30 12.73 32.08
N GLY A 75 -6.05 12.41 32.43
CA GLY A 75 -5.62 12.23 33.82
C GLY A 75 -5.68 13.51 34.63
N VAL A 76 -5.26 14.65 34.06
CA VAL A 76 -5.32 15.97 34.71
C VAL A 76 -6.76 16.39 34.96
N ILE A 77 -7.69 16.14 34.04
CA ILE A 77 -9.12 16.47 34.24
C ILE A 77 -9.74 15.63 35.37
N ILE A 78 -9.38 14.34 35.45
CA ILE A 78 -9.83 13.49 36.57
C ILE A 78 -9.22 13.99 37.89
N ALA A 79 -7.93 14.32 37.89
CA ALA A 79 -7.25 14.84 39.07
C ALA A 79 -7.82 16.20 39.51
N GLU A 80 -8.12 17.12 38.58
CA GLU A 80 -8.77 18.41 38.84
C GLU A 80 -10.15 18.21 39.48
N GLY A 81 -10.95 17.27 38.98
CA GLY A 81 -12.25 16.92 39.54
C GLY A 81 -12.16 16.37 40.98
N VAL A 82 -11.14 15.54 41.26
CA VAL A 82 -10.89 14.96 42.59
C VAL A 82 -10.33 16.01 43.57
N LEU A 83 -9.37 16.84 43.13
CA LEU A 83 -8.68 17.84 43.95
C LEU A 83 -9.52 19.09 44.24
N SER A 84 -10.36 19.52 43.30
CA SER A 84 -11.15 20.75 43.45
C SER A 84 -12.24 20.66 44.52
N GLY A 85 -12.46 19.48 45.13
CA GLY A 85 -13.40 19.31 46.24
C GLY A 85 -14.82 19.79 45.93
N GLN A 86 -15.17 19.95 44.63
CA GLN A 86 -16.53 20.24 44.23
C GLN A 86 -17.38 19.11 44.82
N LYS A 87 -18.43 19.48 45.56
CA LYS A 87 -19.41 18.59 46.18
C LYS A 87 -20.23 17.82 45.13
N ILE A 88 -19.56 17.19 44.17
CA ILE A 88 -20.05 16.00 43.51
C ILE A 88 -20.21 15.02 44.66
N SER A 89 -21.42 14.53 44.89
CA SER A 89 -21.65 13.47 45.87
C SER A 89 -20.80 12.26 45.47
N TYR A 90 -19.60 12.19 46.04
CA TYR A 90 -18.67 11.07 45.99
C TYR A 90 -19.18 9.96 46.91
N GLU A 91 -20.42 9.54 46.71
CA GLU A 91 -20.81 8.20 47.11
C GLU A 91 -20.11 7.23 46.15
N GLY A 92 -19.58 6.11 46.64
CA GLY A 92 -18.84 5.12 45.84
C GLY A 92 -19.57 4.64 44.58
N ASN A 93 -20.87 4.91 44.45
CA ASN A 93 -21.70 4.65 43.28
C ASN A 93 -21.24 5.37 42.00
N SER A 94 -20.69 6.58 42.05
CA SER A 94 -20.36 7.35 40.81
C SER A 94 -19.23 6.71 40.00
N TRP A 95 -18.24 6.10 40.68
CA TRP A 95 -17.19 5.32 40.03
C TRP A 95 -17.74 4.01 39.44
N GLY A 96 -18.71 3.39 40.12
CA GLY A 96 -19.46 2.25 39.59
C GLY A 96 -20.20 2.59 38.30
N PHE A 97 -20.87 3.74 38.23
CA PHE A 97 -21.53 4.22 37.02
C PHE A 97 -20.54 4.55 35.89
N LEU A 98 -19.33 5.04 36.21
CA LEU A 98 -18.28 5.23 35.21
C LEU A 98 -17.85 3.90 34.58
N PHE A 99 -17.61 2.87 35.39
CA PHE A 99 -17.26 1.54 34.90
C PHE A 99 -18.40 0.90 34.11
N LEU A 100 -19.65 1.02 34.60
CA LEU A 100 -20.85 0.58 33.88
C LEU A 100 -20.96 1.25 32.51
N LEU A 101 -20.72 2.57 32.45
CA LEU A 101 -20.75 3.33 31.21
C LEU A 101 -19.65 2.91 30.24
N TYR A 102 -18.45 2.58 30.74
CA TYR A 102 -17.41 1.98 29.92
C TYR A 102 -17.85 0.65 29.30
N LEU A 103 -18.52 -0.22 30.06
CA LEU A 103 -19.07 -1.47 29.52
C LEU A 103 -20.14 -1.22 28.46
N TYR A 104 -21.04 -0.25 28.68
CA TYR A 104 -22.06 0.13 27.70
C TYR A 104 -21.46 0.67 26.41
N VAL A 105 -20.39 1.44 26.51
CA VAL A 105 -19.62 1.93 25.37
C VAL A 105 -18.99 0.79 24.58
N GLN A 106 -18.41 -0.20 25.26
CA GLN A 106 -17.82 -1.35 24.58
C GLN A 106 -18.89 -2.21 23.91
N LEU A 107 -20.02 -2.41 24.59
CA LEU A 107 -21.16 -3.15 24.07
C LEU A 107 -21.79 -2.44 22.86
N SER A 108 -21.98 -1.13 22.91
CA SER A 108 -22.55 -0.36 21.79
C SER A 108 -21.69 -0.49 20.54
N ARG A 109 -20.36 -0.57 20.69
CA ARG A 109 -19.45 -0.83 19.58
C ARG A 109 -19.57 -2.22 19.01
N CYS A 110 -19.67 -3.25 19.85
CA CYS A 110 -19.93 -4.62 19.37
C CYS A 110 -21.21 -4.66 18.53
N VAL A 111 -22.27 -3.96 18.97
CA VAL A 111 -23.53 -3.84 18.23
C VAL A 111 -23.34 -3.10 16.90
N VAL A 112 -22.68 -1.94 16.92
CA VAL A 112 -22.44 -1.15 15.70
C VAL A 112 -21.63 -1.93 14.67
N VAL A 113 -20.50 -2.51 15.09
CA VAL A 113 -19.64 -3.28 14.20
C VAL A 113 -20.37 -4.53 13.72
N GLY A 114 -21.08 -5.25 14.59
CA GLY A 114 -21.86 -6.45 14.21
C GLY A 114 -22.97 -6.16 13.20
N VAL A 115 -23.73 -5.07 13.39
CA VAL A 115 -24.81 -4.66 12.47
C VAL A 115 -24.24 -4.17 11.14
N LEU A 116 -23.12 -3.44 11.16
CA LEU A 116 -22.49 -2.94 9.94
C LEU A 116 -21.58 -3.96 9.24
N TYR A 117 -21.16 -5.03 9.91
CA TYR A 117 -20.31 -6.09 9.36
C TYR A 117 -20.83 -6.70 8.04
N PRO A 118 -22.11 -7.12 7.92
CA PRO A 118 -22.62 -7.67 6.65
C PRO A 118 -22.61 -6.64 5.52
N LEU A 119 -22.85 -5.36 5.83
CA LEU A 119 -22.77 -4.27 4.87
C LEU A 119 -21.32 -4.00 4.43
N LEU A 120 -20.39 -3.92 5.38
CA LEU A 120 -18.96 -3.72 5.12
C LEU A 120 -18.40 -4.81 4.22
N ARG A 121 -18.79 -6.08 4.44
CA ARG A 121 -18.40 -7.22 3.61
C ARG A 121 -18.96 -7.13 2.18
N ARG A 122 -20.22 -6.70 2.03
CA ARG A 122 -20.87 -6.57 0.70
C ARG A 122 -20.28 -5.46 -0.17
N PHE A 123 -19.74 -4.40 0.45
CA PHE A 123 -19.06 -3.31 -0.26
C PHE A 123 -17.60 -3.62 -0.65
N GLY A 124 -17.13 -4.86 -0.44
CA GLY A 124 -15.81 -5.28 -0.91
C GLY A 124 -14.64 -4.76 -0.06
N TYR A 125 -14.87 -4.37 1.20
CA TYR A 125 -13.79 -3.95 2.10
C TYR A 125 -12.88 -5.11 2.55
N GLY A 126 -13.22 -6.37 2.24
CA GLY A 126 -12.35 -7.53 2.52
C GLY A 126 -12.10 -7.81 4.00
N LEU A 127 -12.94 -7.27 4.90
CA LEU A 127 -12.66 -7.28 6.34
C LEU A 127 -12.86 -8.68 6.95
N ASP A 128 -11.79 -9.24 7.51
CA ASP A 128 -11.82 -10.54 8.20
C ASP A 128 -12.51 -10.43 9.58
N TRP A 129 -12.99 -11.55 10.11
CA TRP A 129 -13.62 -11.58 11.44
C TRP A 129 -12.63 -11.17 12.55
N LYS A 130 -11.35 -11.49 12.38
CA LYS A 130 -10.26 -11.06 13.29
C LYS A 130 -10.07 -9.54 13.27
N GLU A 131 -10.09 -8.95 12.09
CA GLU A 131 -10.00 -7.49 11.90
C GLU A 131 -11.21 -6.77 12.48
N SER A 132 -12.40 -7.37 12.40
CA SER A 132 -13.63 -6.84 13.01
C SER A 132 -13.54 -6.80 14.54
N ILE A 133 -12.93 -7.80 15.17
CA ILE A 133 -12.69 -7.83 16.62
C ILE A 133 -11.74 -6.71 17.02
N ILE A 134 -10.63 -6.53 16.28
CA ILE A 134 -9.68 -5.46 16.54
C ILE A 134 -10.32 -4.09 16.33
N LEU A 135 -11.13 -3.91 15.29
CA LEU A 135 -11.86 -2.66 15.05
C LEU A 135 -12.78 -2.30 16.23
N THR A 136 -13.40 -3.30 16.84
CA THR A 136 -14.28 -3.12 18.00
C THR A 136 -13.51 -2.76 19.27
N TRP A 137 -12.31 -3.33 19.45
CA TRP A 137 -11.47 -3.13 20.64
C TRP A 137 -10.60 -1.86 20.56
N SER A 138 -10.05 -1.56 19.39
CA SER A 138 -9.01 -0.55 19.13
C SER A 138 -9.52 0.89 19.00
N GLY A 139 -10.82 1.16 19.11
CA GLY A 139 -11.33 2.52 18.96
C GLY A 139 -10.90 3.42 20.14
N LEU A 140 -9.78 4.12 20.01
CA LEU A 140 -9.34 5.06 21.02
C LEU A 140 -10.24 6.32 20.95
N ARG A 141 -10.70 6.80 22.10
CA ARG A 141 -11.36 8.11 22.19
C ARG A 141 -10.30 9.14 22.52
N GLY A 142 -10.27 10.23 21.77
CA GLY A 142 -9.23 11.25 21.86
C GLY A 142 -9.74 12.63 22.27
N ALA A 143 -8.93 13.64 21.97
CA ALA A 143 -9.09 15.04 22.33
C ALA A 143 -10.43 15.63 21.88
N VAL A 144 -11.01 15.15 20.78
CA VAL A 144 -12.28 15.68 20.23
C VAL A 144 -13.43 15.48 21.22
N SER A 145 -13.58 14.29 21.79
CA SER A 145 -14.63 13.99 22.77
C SER A 145 -14.47 14.82 24.04
N LEU A 146 -13.22 14.99 24.48
CA LEU A 146 -12.86 15.72 25.69
C LEU A 146 -13.04 17.25 25.51
N SER A 147 -12.67 17.78 24.36
CA SER A 147 -12.93 19.17 23.95
C SER A 147 -14.43 19.46 23.84
N LEU A 148 -15.23 18.52 23.33
CA LEU A 148 -16.67 18.68 23.25
C LEU A 148 -17.28 18.71 24.66
N ALA A 149 -16.80 17.86 25.58
CA ALA A 149 -17.26 17.85 26.97
C ALA A 149 -16.90 19.13 27.72
N LEU A 150 -15.70 19.68 27.48
CA LEU A 150 -15.29 20.99 27.99
C LEU A 150 -16.17 22.12 27.44
N SER A 151 -16.50 22.09 26.15
CA SER A 151 -17.41 23.07 25.53
C SER A 151 -18.81 23.01 26.13
N VAL A 152 -19.32 21.81 26.43
CA VAL A 152 -20.59 21.62 27.15
C VAL A 152 -20.49 22.20 28.57
N LYS A 153 -19.41 21.94 29.32
CA LYS A 153 -19.17 22.52 30.66
C LYS A 153 -19.12 24.05 30.62
N GLN A 154 -18.44 24.65 29.64
CA GLN A 154 -18.39 26.11 29.46
C GLN A 154 -19.75 26.71 29.13
N SER A 155 -20.59 25.98 28.40
CA SER A 155 -21.95 26.40 28.04
C SER A 155 -23.00 26.12 29.13
N SER A 156 -22.58 25.49 30.24
CA SER A 156 -23.43 25.12 31.37
C SER A 156 -23.68 26.34 32.26
N GLY A 157 -24.94 26.73 32.43
CA GLY A 157 -25.34 28.04 32.99
C GLY A 157 -26.39 28.78 32.16
N SER A 158 -26.72 28.25 30.97
CA SER A 158 -27.88 28.65 30.16
C SER A 158 -29.14 27.86 30.56
N SER A 159 -30.33 28.33 30.18
CA SER A 159 -31.66 27.75 30.53
C SER A 159 -31.83 26.24 30.23
N TYR A 160 -30.97 25.65 29.37
CA TYR A 160 -31.08 24.27 28.91
C TYR A 160 -30.19 23.25 29.66
N LEU A 161 -29.14 23.67 30.38
CA LEU A 161 -28.16 22.78 31.02
C LEU A 161 -27.68 23.33 32.37
N SER A 162 -27.94 22.58 33.44
CA SER A 162 -27.41 22.88 34.77
C SER A 162 -25.88 22.71 34.83
N SER A 163 -25.20 23.59 35.57
CA SER A 163 -23.76 23.55 35.83
C SER A 163 -23.30 22.19 36.41
N GLU A 164 -24.16 21.55 37.19
CA GLU A 164 -23.91 20.23 37.77
C GLU A 164 -23.89 19.13 36.68
N THR A 165 -24.76 19.21 35.68
CA THR A 165 -24.82 18.27 34.55
C THR A 165 -23.58 18.39 33.66
N GLY A 166 -23.12 19.61 33.38
CA GLY A 166 -21.89 19.84 32.61
C GLY A 166 -20.65 19.25 33.29
N THR A 167 -20.58 19.36 34.62
CA THR A 167 -19.50 18.77 35.42
C THR A 167 -19.54 17.24 35.37
N ARG A 168 -20.73 16.63 35.46
CA ARG A 168 -20.90 15.18 35.28
C ARG A 168 -20.49 14.71 33.88
N PHE A 169 -20.81 15.48 32.84
CA PHE A 169 -20.44 15.16 31.45
C PHE A 169 -18.93 15.16 31.27
N LEU A 170 -18.24 16.15 31.85
CA LEU A 170 -16.78 16.19 31.83
C LEU A 170 -16.17 15.01 32.59
N PHE A 171 -16.70 14.67 33.76
CA PHE A 171 -16.22 13.52 34.55
C PHE A 171 -16.37 12.19 33.79
N PHE A 172 -17.58 11.89 33.28
CA PHE A 172 -17.82 10.65 32.54
C PHE A 172 -17.02 10.58 31.25
N THR A 173 -16.92 11.68 30.50
CA THR A 173 -16.16 11.71 29.24
C THR A 173 -14.67 11.55 29.49
N GLY A 174 -14.09 12.35 30.40
CA GLY A 174 -12.67 12.28 30.75
C GLY A 174 -12.30 10.90 31.32
N GLY A 175 -13.14 10.35 32.19
CA GLY A 175 -12.99 9.01 32.74
C GLY A 175 -13.00 7.91 31.69
N ILE A 176 -13.90 7.97 30.71
CA ILE A 176 -13.93 6.96 29.63
C ILE A 176 -12.76 7.13 28.67
N VAL A 177 -12.37 8.37 28.31
CA VAL A 177 -11.18 8.62 27.49
C VAL A 177 -9.96 7.99 28.18
N PHE A 178 -9.74 8.31 29.45
CA PHE A 178 -8.65 7.73 30.25
C PHE A 178 -8.70 6.20 30.27
N LEU A 179 -9.85 5.60 30.58
CA LEU A 179 -9.97 4.15 30.70
C LEU A 179 -9.80 3.45 29.34
N THR A 180 -10.27 4.04 28.23
CA THR A 180 -10.02 3.49 26.88
C THR A 180 -8.57 3.62 26.44
N LEU A 181 -7.86 4.68 26.81
CA LEU A 181 -6.43 4.82 26.52
C LEU A 181 -5.59 3.82 27.32
N VAL A 182 -5.86 3.70 28.63
CA VAL A 182 -5.11 2.79 29.51
C VAL A 182 -5.44 1.33 29.24
N VAL A 183 -6.71 0.96 29.22
CA VAL A 183 -7.14 -0.45 29.07
C VAL A 183 -7.08 -0.87 27.61
N ASN A 184 -7.85 -0.23 26.71
CA ASN A 184 -7.91 -0.68 25.32
C ASN A 184 -6.59 -0.39 24.59
N GLY A 185 -5.94 0.75 24.84
CA GLY A 185 -4.67 1.09 24.22
C GLY A 185 -3.56 0.08 24.53
N SER A 186 -3.36 -0.27 25.81
CA SER A 186 -2.34 -1.25 26.20
C SER A 186 -2.66 -2.68 25.75
N THR A 187 -3.93 -3.08 25.77
CA THR A 187 -4.35 -4.45 25.45
C THR A 187 -4.49 -4.72 23.95
N THR A 188 -4.61 -3.69 23.11
CA THR A 188 -4.75 -3.87 21.64
C THR A 188 -3.56 -4.61 21.03
N GLN A 189 -2.33 -4.32 21.49
CA GLN A 189 -1.13 -4.99 20.98
C GLN A 189 -1.08 -6.48 21.38
N LEU A 190 -1.56 -6.81 22.58
CA LEU A 190 -1.67 -8.19 23.04
C LEU A 190 -2.78 -8.93 22.26
N LEU A 191 -3.93 -8.29 22.04
CA LEU A 191 -5.03 -8.85 21.28
C LEU A 191 -4.63 -9.17 19.83
N LEU A 192 -3.83 -8.30 19.20
CA LEU A 192 -3.23 -8.53 17.88
C LEU A 192 -2.37 -9.79 17.85
N HIS A 193 -1.55 -9.99 18.89
CA HIS A 193 -0.71 -11.18 19.03
C HIS A 193 -1.54 -12.44 19.28
N LEU A 194 -2.60 -12.36 20.10
CA LEU A 194 -3.49 -13.48 20.41
C LEU A 194 -4.30 -13.94 19.18
N LEU A 195 -4.69 -13.02 18.31
CA LEU A 195 -5.44 -13.30 17.08
C LEU A 195 -4.56 -13.89 15.95
N GLY A 196 -3.24 -14.00 16.17
CA GLY A 196 -2.30 -14.55 15.18
C GLY A 196 -2.16 -13.69 13.92
N MET A 197 -2.36 -12.36 14.06
CA MET A 197 -2.15 -11.40 12.98
C MET A 197 -0.67 -10.94 12.89
N ASP A 198 0.20 -11.59 13.64
CA ASP A 198 1.66 -11.46 13.64
C ASP A 198 2.34 -12.27 12.52
N SER A 199 1.60 -13.02 11.70
CA SER A 199 2.12 -13.74 10.53
C SER A 199 2.83 -12.81 9.53
N LEU A 200 2.37 -11.57 9.40
CA LEU A 200 3.04 -10.53 8.63
C LEU A 200 4.41 -10.15 9.24
N ALA A 201 4.59 -10.29 10.56
CA ALA A 201 5.85 -10.05 11.25
C ALA A 201 6.85 -11.20 11.05
N ALA A 202 6.41 -12.46 10.99
CA ALA A 202 7.28 -13.59 10.68
C ALA A 202 7.81 -13.53 9.24
N ALA A 203 6.94 -13.22 8.26
CA ALA A 203 7.31 -12.96 6.87
C ALA A 203 8.30 -11.79 6.75
N LYS A 204 7.99 -10.64 7.38
CA LYS A 204 8.89 -9.47 7.44
C LYS A 204 10.22 -9.76 8.12
N LYS A 205 10.23 -10.56 9.19
CA LYS A 205 11.45 -10.99 9.88
C LYS A 205 12.31 -11.85 8.96
N ARG A 206 11.72 -12.79 8.21
CA ARG A 206 12.44 -13.59 7.19
C ARG A 206 12.98 -12.71 6.04
N ILE A 207 12.22 -11.72 5.56
CA ILE A 207 12.68 -10.76 4.55
C ILE A 207 13.87 -9.96 5.09
N LEU A 208 13.77 -9.48 6.33
CA LEU A 208 14.84 -8.72 6.97
C LEU A 208 16.11 -9.57 7.09
N GLU A 209 16.01 -10.84 7.49
CA GLU A 209 17.16 -11.76 7.55
C GLU A 209 17.77 -12.05 6.17
N TYR A 210 16.96 -12.21 5.12
CA TYR A 210 17.49 -12.34 3.76
C TYR A 210 18.21 -11.07 3.29
N ARG A 211 17.60 -9.89 3.49
CA ARG A 211 18.21 -8.60 3.10
C ARG A 211 19.53 -8.35 3.82
N LYS A 212 19.60 -8.73 5.09
CA LYS A 212 20.86 -8.74 5.85
C LYS A 212 21.93 -9.61 5.19
N CYS A 213 21.58 -10.81 4.71
CA CYS A 213 22.52 -11.68 3.98
C CYS A 213 22.96 -11.08 2.64
N GLU A 214 22.04 -10.47 1.89
CA GLU A 214 22.33 -9.79 0.63
C GLU A 214 23.23 -8.55 0.82
N MET A 215 23.02 -7.80 1.91
CA MET A 215 23.89 -6.70 2.32
C MET A 215 25.31 -7.21 2.60
N LEU A 216 25.45 -8.32 3.32
CA LEU A 216 26.75 -8.95 3.57
C LEU A 216 27.43 -9.35 2.26
N ASN A 217 26.69 -9.98 1.34
CA ASN A 217 27.23 -10.43 0.06
C ASN A 217 27.64 -9.25 -0.85
N THR A 218 26.89 -8.16 -0.81
CA THR A 218 27.23 -6.92 -1.54
C THR A 218 28.46 -6.26 -0.94
N ALA A 219 28.57 -6.23 0.39
CA ALA A 219 29.75 -5.72 1.08
C ALA A 219 30.99 -6.57 0.79
N LEU A 220 30.85 -7.90 0.70
CA LEU A 220 31.92 -8.81 0.27
C LEU A 220 32.37 -8.52 -1.15
N LYS A 221 31.44 -8.37 -2.11
CA LYS A 221 31.79 -7.99 -3.51
C LYS A 221 32.48 -6.63 -3.59
N ALA A 222 32.01 -5.66 -2.81
CA ALA A 222 32.64 -4.33 -2.75
C ALA A 222 34.05 -4.42 -2.17
N PHE A 223 34.26 -5.29 -1.18
CA PHE A 223 35.58 -5.57 -0.62
C PHE A 223 36.47 -6.30 -1.61
N GLU A 224 36.00 -7.31 -2.33
CA GLU A 224 36.78 -8.00 -3.38
C GLU A 224 37.20 -7.04 -4.49
N ASN A 225 36.33 -6.11 -4.90
CA ASN A 225 36.64 -5.11 -5.92
C ASN A 225 37.71 -4.09 -5.49
N LEU A 226 37.88 -3.87 -4.18
CA LEU A 226 38.84 -2.91 -3.62
C LEU A 226 40.03 -3.59 -2.91
N GLY A 227 39.93 -4.90 -2.68
CA GLY A 227 40.67 -5.62 -1.64
C GLY A 227 42.13 -5.86 -1.98
N ASP A 228 42.44 -5.93 -3.28
CA ASP A 228 43.80 -5.93 -3.81
C ASP A 228 44.01 -4.64 -4.60
N ASP A 229 44.42 -3.58 -3.89
CA ASP A 229 44.86 -2.33 -4.50
C ASP A 229 46.37 -2.39 -4.75
N GLU A 230 46.79 -2.15 -5.99
CA GLU A 230 48.19 -2.25 -6.42
C GLU A 230 49.10 -1.28 -5.66
N GLU A 231 48.55 -0.16 -5.16
CA GLU A 231 49.31 0.88 -4.43
C GLU A 231 49.30 0.71 -2.91
N LEU A 232 48.24 0.13 -2.33
CA LEU A 232 48.00 0.09 -0.87
C LEU A 232 48.11 -1.33 -0.27
N GLY A 233 48.16 -2.37 -1.10
CA GLY A 233 48.24 -3.77 -0.67
C GLY A 233 46.90 -4.39 -0.25
N SER A 234 46.95 -5.59 0.31
CA SER A 234 45.75 -6.37 0.67
C SER A 234 45.07 -5.84 1.93
N ALA A 235 43.76 -5.59 1.88
CA ALA A 235 42.96 -5.25 3.06
C ALA A 235 42.54 -6.50 3.87
N ASP A 236 42.32 -6.35 5.18
CA ASP A 236 41.79 -7.43 6.04
C ASP A 236 40.28 -7.27 6.27
N TRP A 237 39.50 -8.23 5.79
CA TRP A 237 38.04 -8.25 5.89
C TRP A 237 37.55 -8.23 7.34
N HIS A 238 38.25 -8.93 8.24
CA HIS A 238 37.84 -9.04 9.64
C HIS A 238 37.93 -7.70 10.37
N THR A 239 38.97 -6.92 10.07
CA THR A 239 39.11 -5.55 10.56
C THR A 239 38.04 -4.62 9.98
N VAL A 240 37.68 -4.76 8.70
CA VAL A 240 36.63 -3.96 8.05
C VAL A 240 35.25 -4.20 8.67
N ILE A 241 34.82 -5.46 8.84
CA ILE A 241 33.54 -5.77 9.49
C ILE A 241 33.48 -5.21 10.91
N THR A 242 34.60 -5.24 11.65
CA THR A 242 34.64 -4.76 13.04
C THR A 242 34.29 -3.27 13.14
N HIS A 243 34.60 -2.48 12.11
CA HIS A 243 34.25 -1.05 12.02
C HIS A 243 32.84 -0.80 11.50
N ILE A 244 32.19 -1.80 10.88
CA ILE A 244 30.83 -1.70 10.35
C ILE A 244 29.87 -2.42 11.31
N SER A 245 29.36 -1.68 12.29
CA SER A 245 28.46 -2.20 13.33
C SER A 245 27.22 -2.92 12.77
N SER A 246 26.71 -2.50 11.62
CA SER A 246 25.56 -3.12 10.94
C SER A 246 25.84 -4.49 10.34
N LEU A 247 27.10 -4.84 10.03
CA LEU A 247 27.52 -6.14 9.49
C LEU A 247 28.09 -7.07 10.58
N LYS A 248 28.68 -6.50 11.63
CA LYS A 248 29.23 -7.23 12.78
C LYS A 248 28.20 -8.12 13.48
N ASP A 249 26.96 -7.66 13.58
CA ASP A 249 25.86 -8.42 14.18
C ASP A 249 25.34 -9.54 13.26
N LEU A 250 25.67 -9.49 11.96
CA LEU A 250 25.20 -10.44 10.95
C LEU A 250 26.15 -11.62 10.78
N GLU A 251 27.46 -11.38 10.83
CA GLU A 251 28.49 -12.41 10.72
C GLU A 251 28.44 -13.41 11.89
N ARG A 252 28.14 -12.92 13.10
CA ARG A 252 28.02 -13.73 14.31
C ARG A 252 26.81 -14.68 14.30
N GLY A 253 25.84 -14.45 13.41
CA GLY A 253 24.56 -15.15 13.35
C GLY A 253 24.41 -16.12 12.19
N GLN A 254 25.48 -16.50 11.47
CA GLN A 254 25.44 -17.33 10.26
C GLN A 254 24.52 -18.56 10.41
N VAL A 255 23.29 -18.45 9.91
CA VAL A 255 22.42 -19.55 9.54
C VAL A 255 22.39 -19.53 8.04
N ASN A 256 22.95 -20.56 7.39
CA ASN A 256 22.84 -20.75 5.96
C ASN A 256 21.35 -20.66 5.56
N PRO A 257 20.95 -19.75 4.65
CA PRO A 257 19.54 -19.57 4.25
C PRO A 257 18.89 -20.86 3.72
N HIS A 258 19.70 -21.79 3.22
CA HIS A 258 19.27 -23.03 2.59
C HIS A 258 19.15 -24.23 3.54
N ASN A 259 19.67 -24.17 4.78
CA ASN A 259 19.66 -25.31 5.70
C ASN A 259 18.40 -25.39 6.61
N GLY A 260 17.45 -24.46 6.47
CA GLY A 260 16.19 -24.45 7.24
C GLY A 260 14.99 -25.05 6.51
N TYR A 261 15.17 -25.61 5.31
CA TYR A 261 14.10 -26.26 4.55
C TYR A 261 13.82 -27.67 5.10
N GLU A 262 13.32 -27.76 6.34
CA GLU A 262 12.52 -28.92 6.71
C GLU A 262 11.13 -28.75 6.10
N ALA A 263 10.83 -29.61 5.12
CA ALA A 263 9.52 -29.80 4.54
C ALA A 263 8.55 -30.28 5.63
N GLY A 264 7.97 -29.33 6.37
CA GLY A 264 7.06 -29.61 7.49
C GLY A 264 5.94 -28.59 7.55
N ASN A 265 4.76 -29.00 7.09
CA ASN A 265 3.45 -28.36 7.25
C ASN A 265 3.29 -26.94 6.65
N LEU A 266 2.85 -26.92 5.39
CA LEU A 266 2.52 -25.72 4.62
C LEU A 266 1.18 -25.11 5.04
N ASP A 267 1.25 -23.93 5.63
CA ASP A 267 0.09 -23.08 5.91
C ASP A 267 -0.23 -22.22 4.65
N PRO A 268 -1.51 -22.10 4.22
CA PRO A 268 -1.91 -21.34 3.02
C PRO A 268 -1.57 -19.85 3.09
N THR A 269 -1.19 -19.33 4.25
CA THR A 269 -0.65 -17.96 4.43
C THR A 269 0.73 -17.74 3.81
N ASN A 270 1.53 -18.79 3.57
CA ASN A 270 2.85 -18.66 2.93
C ASN A 270 2.77 -18.38 1.41
N ILE A 271 1.80 -18.97 0.69
CA ILE A 271 1.72 -18.79 -0.78
C ILE A 271 1.25 -17.38 -1.16
N THR A 272 0.32 -16.81 -0.39
CA THR A 272 -0.16 -15.44 -0.60
C THR A 272 0.96 -14.42 -0.40
N ASP A 273 1.82 -14.61 0.61
CA ASP A 273 2.99 -13.77 0.85
C ASP A 273 4.01 -13.88 -0.30
N ILE A 274 4.25 -15.07 -0.83
CA ILE A 274 5.14 -15.28 -1.97
C ILE A 274 4.59 -14.62 -3.25
N ARG A 275 3.27 -14.70 -3.50
CA ARG A 275 2.63 -13.99 -4.62
C ARG A 275 2.75 -12.47 -4.49
N ILE A 276 2.56 -11.92 -3.29
CA ILE A 276 2.74 -10.47 -3.05
C ILE A 276 4.20 -10.07 -3.32
N ARG A 277 5.17 -10.87 -2.89
CA ARG A 277 6.60 -10.62 -3.15
C ARG A 277 6.93 -10.69 -4.64
N PHE A 278 6.37 -11.68 -5.34
CA PHE A 278 6.48 -11.80 -6.78
C PHE A 278 5.98 -10.52 -7.48
N LEU A 279 4.78 -10.06 -7.13
CA LEU A 279 4.17 -8.85 -7.67
C LEU A 279 4.97 -7.58 -7.33
N ASN A 280 5.53 -7.48 -6.13
CA ASN A 280 6.44 -6.37 -5.79
C ASN A 280 7.70 -6.40 -6.67
N GLY A 281 8.26 -7.58 -6.95
CA GLY A 281 9.36 -7.75 -7.91
C GLY A 281 8.97 -7.31 -9.33
N VAL A 282 7.74 -7.64 -9.76
CA VAL A 282 7.17 -7.18 -11.04
C VAL A 282 7.05 -5.64 -11.07
N GLN A 283 6.58 -5.00 -10.00
CA GLN A 283 6.50 -3.54 -9.91
C GLN A 283 7.87 -2.88 -9.99
N VAL A 284 8.88 -3.42 -9.30
CA VAL A 284 10.26 -2.92 -9.38
C VAL A 284 10.79 -3.03 -10.81
N ALA A 285 10.55 -4.16 -11.48
CA ALA A 285 10.94 -4.35 -12.87
C ALA A 285 10.26 -3.34 -13.81
N TYR A 286 9.00 -2.94 -13.56
CA TYR A 286 8.35 -1.88 -14.32
C TYR A 286 9.00 -0.51 -14.10
N TRP A 287 9.36 -0.17 -12.86
CA TRP A 287 10.07 1.08 -12.56
C TRP A 287 11.43 1.13 -13.25
N GLU A 288 12.21 0.05 -13.21
CA GLU A 288 13.50 -0.03 -13.91
C GLU A 288 13.32 0.12 -15.43
N MET A 289 12.30 -0.49 -16.02
CA MET A 289 12.01 -0.33 -17.45
C MET A 289 11.61 1.10 -17.82
N LEU A 290 10.96 1.83 -16.91
CA LEU A 290 10.63 3.25 -17.10
C LEU A 290 11.88 4.12 -17.02
N ASP A 291 12.75 3.87 -16.04
CA ASP A 291 14.00 4.63 -15.84
C ASP A 291 14.98 4.40 -17.01
N ASP A 292 15.07 3.15 -17.50
CA ASP A 292 15.76 2.80 -18.74
C ASP A 292 15.15 3.47 -20.00
N GLY A 293 13.90 3.96 -19.91
CA GLY A 293 13.11 4.48 -21.04
C GLY A 293 12.65 3.42 -22.04
N ARG A 294 12.57 2.16 -21.63
CA ARG A 294 12.04 1.08 -22.48
C ARG A 294 10.52 1.14 -22.63
N ILE A 295 9.85 1.70 -21.62
CA ILE A 295 8.40 1.92 -21.62
C ILE A 295 8.09 3.40 -21.41
N THR A 296 6.96 3.85 -21.94
CA THR A 296 6.47 5.22 -21.71
C THR A 296 5.83 5.35 -20.34
N GLN A 297 5.74 6.58 -19.82
CA GLN A 297 5.06 6.86 -18.55
C GLN A 297 3.59 6.40 -18.55
N SER A 298 2.89 6.55 -19.68
CA SER A 298 1.51 6.06 -19.85
C SER A 298 1.41 4.53 -19.79
N THR A 299 2.40 3.82 -20.31
CA THR A 299 2.47 2.36 -20.27
C THR A 299 2.77 1.89 -18.85
N ALA A 300 3.73 2.53 -18.17
CA ALA A 300 4.07 2.25 -16.78
C ALA A 300 2.88 2.44 -15.84
N SER A 301 2.10 3.52 -15.99
CA SER A 301 0.93 3.75 -15.14
C SER A 301 -0.13 2.66 -15.28
N VAL A 302 -0.33 2.15 -16.50
CA VAL A 302 -1.30 1.05 -16.76
C VAL A 302 -0.79 -0.27 -16.17
N LEU A 303 0.51 -0.57 -16.34
CA LEU A 303 1.16 -1.76 -15.78
C LEU A 303 1.21 -1.77 -14.24
N MET A 304 1.43 -0.61 -13.62
CA MET A 304 1.42 -0.50 -12.15
C MET A 304 0.01 -0.68 -11.60
N GLN A 305 -0.98 -0.06 -12.25
CA GLN A 305 -2.38 -0.18 -11.83
C GLN A 305 -2.88 -1.62 -11.91
N SER A 306 -2.43 -2.42 -12.89
CA SER A 306 -2.86 -3.82 -13.00
C SER A 306 -2.37 -4.70 -11.84
N VAL A 307 -1.22 -4.37 -11.25
CA VAL A 307 -0.69 -5.11 -10.09
C VAL A 307 -1.43 -4.75 -8.80
N ASP A 308 -1.82 -3.48 -8.61
CA ASP A 308 -2.54 -3.03 -7.41
C ASP A 308 -3.97 -3.61 -7.30
N LEU A 309 -4.51 -4.12 -8.40
CA LEU A 309 -5.85 -4.71 -8.50
C LEU A 309 -5.89 -6.22 -8.19
N VAL A 310 -4.76 -6.86 -7.89
CA VAL A 310 -4.70 -8.33 -7.69
C VAL A 310 -5.30 -8.74 -6.34
N SER A 311 -6.31 -9.61 -6.40
CA SER A 311 -6.95 -10.24 -5.23
C SER A 311 -6.14 -11.43 -4.68
N THR A 312 -6.30 -11.70 -3.39
CA THR A 312 -5.60 -12.68 -2.54
C THR A 312 -5.52 -14.15 -3.03
N GLU A 313 -6.16 -14.53 -4.14
CA GLU A 313 -6.36 -15.94 -4.53
C GLU A 313 -5.37 -16.45 -5.59
N ALA A 314 -5.03 -15.68 -6.64
CA ALA A 314 -4.09 -16.06 -7.71
C ALA A 314 -3.47 -14.82 -8.37
N LEU A 315 -2.32 -14.96 -9.04
CA LEU A 315 -1.83 -13.90 -9.93
C LEU A 315 -2.91 -13.64 -11.00
N CYS A 316 -3.30 -12.37 -11.16
CA CYS A 316 -4.43 -11.93 -12.00
C CYS A 316 -4.13 -10.62 -12.73
N ASP A 317 -2.89 -10.18 -12.76
CA ASP A 317 -2.53 -8.84 -13.23
C ASP A 317 -2.73 -8.70 -14.75
N TRP A 318 -2.59 -9.79 -15.51
CA TRP A 318 -2.95 -9.80 -16.93
C TRP A 318 -4.43 -9.47 -17.18
N ARG A 319 -5.35 -9.82 -16.26
CA ARG A 319 -6.79 -9.54 -16.39
C ARG A 319 -7.08 -8.05 -16.51
N GLY A 320 -6.32 -7.21 -15.81
CA GLY A 320 -6.42 -5.76 -15.87
C GLY A 320 -5.87 -5.17 -17.18
N LEU A 321 -4.89 -5.86 -17.79
CA LEU A 321 -4.20 -5.43 -19.02
C LEU A 321 -4.89 -5.90 -20.30
N LYS A 322 -5.64 -7.00 -20.23
CA LYS A 322 -6.36 -7.60 -21.37
C LYS A 322 -7.23 -6.61 -22.17
N PRO A 323 -7.97 -5.67 -21.57
CA PRO A 323 -8.72 -4.66 -22.31
C PRO A 323 -7.84 -3.65 -23.07
N CYS A 324 -6.61 -3.42 -22.61
CA CYS A 324 -5.65 -2.53 -23.26
C CYS A 324 -4.98 -3.17 -24.49
N VAL A 325 -4.92 -4.51 -24.51
CA VAL A 325 -4.33 -5.31 -25.60
C VAL A 325 -5.38 -5.71 -26.65
N ARG A 326 -6.64 -5.92 -26.26
CA ARG A 326 -7.72 -6.25 -27.22
C ARG A 326 -8.19 -5.05 -28.03
N PHE A 327 -8.25 -5.23 -29.36
CA PHE A 327 -8.83 -4.25 -30.27
C PHE A 327 -10.35 -4.09 -30.04
N PRO A 328 -10.86 -2.87 -29.77
CA PRO A 328 -12.29 -2.66 -29.58
C PRO A 328 -13.10 -2.77 -30.89
N ASN A 329 -14.34 -3.27 -30.79
CA ASN A 329 -15.31 -3.35 -31.90
C ASN A 329 -15.62 -2.00 -32.58
N TYR A 330 -15.31 -0.86 -31.95
CA TYR A 330 -15.49 0.49 -32.53
C TYR A 330 -14.58 0.74 -33.75
N CYS A 331 -13.51 -0.03 -33.94
CA CYS A 331 -12.73 0.03 -35.18
C CYS A 331 -13.58 -0.30 -36.45
N LYS A 332 -14.69 -1.06 -36.31
CA LYS A 332 -15.71 -1.24 -37.36
C LYS A 332 -16.40 0.08 -37.74
N PHE A 333 -16.62 0.96 -36.76
CA PHE A 333 -17.26 2.26 -36.96
C PHE A 333 -16.28 3.29 -37.58
N LEU A 334 -14.99 3.19 -37.21
CA LEU A 334 -13.90 3.97 -37.82
C LEU A 334 -13.68 3.64 -39.31
N GLN A 335 -14.08 2.45 -39.76
CA GLN A 335 -14.10 2.08 -41.18
C GLN A 335 -15.28 2.68 -41.97
N SER A 336 -16.20 3.40 -41.32
CA SER A 336 -17.25 4.12 -42.05
C SER A 336 -16.63 5.22 -42.94
N ARG A 337 -17.30 5.52 -44.06
CA ARG A 337 -16.84 6.41 -45.14
C ARG A 337 -16.51 7.87 -44.72
N ILE A 338 -16.66 8.19 -43.44
CA ILE A 338 -16.62 9.54 -42.87
C ILE A 338 -15.20 9.92 -42.42
N ILE A 339 -14.34 8.97 -42.05
CA ILE A 339 -13.01 9.26 -41.47
C ILE A 339 -11.89 9.07 -42.51
N PRO A 340 -10.90 9.98 -42.60
CA PRO A 340 -9.79 9.83 -43.53
C PRO A 340 -9.00 8.55 -43.27
N ARG A 341 -8.75 7.74 -44.33
CA ARG A 341 -8.04 6.45 -44.24
C ARG A 341 -6.67 6.54 -43.57
N LYS A 342 -5.95 7.66 -43.73
CA LYS A 342 -4.66 7.92 -43.07
C LYS A 342 -4.80 8.00 -41.55
N LEU A 343 -5.88 8.58 -41.04
CA LEU A 343 -6.14 8.72 -39.61
C LEU A 343 -6.49 7.37 -38.97
N VAL A 344 -7.31 6.57 -39.66
CA VAL A 344 -7.66 5.21 -39.21
C VAL A 344 -6.41 4.33 -39.12
N THR A 345 -5.55 4.39 -40.14
CA THR A 345 -4.28 3.63 -40.16
C THR A 345 -3.35 4.08 -39.04
N TYR A 346 -3.23 5.39 -38.81
CA TYR A 346 -2.44 5.94 -37.71
C TYR A 346 -2.91 5.45 -36.33
N LEU A 347 -4.23 5.51 -36.07
CA LEU A 347 -4.81 5.09 -34.79
C LEU A 347 -4.67 3.58 -34.54
N ILE A 348 -4.81 2.75 -35.58
CA ILE A 348 -4.61 1.30 -35.47
C ILE A 348 -3.16 0.98 -35.13
N VAL A 349 -2.20 1.64 -35.79
CA VAL A 349 -0.77 1.47 -35.53
C VAL A 349 -0.40 1.92 -34.12
N GLU A 350 -0.88 3.08 -33.68
CA GLU A 350 -0.61 3.61 -32.33
C GLU A 350 -1.15 2.69 -31.23
N ARG A 351 -2.33 2.09 -31.46
CA ARG A 351 -2.90 1.09 -30.54
C ARG A 351 -2.13 -0.23 -30.56
N LEU A 352 -1.75 -0.71 -31.73
CA LEU A 352 -0.94 -1.91 -31.89
C LEU A 352 0.43 -1.74 -31.22
N GLU A 353 1.06 -0.57 -31.37
CA GLU A 353 2.30 -0.17 -30.70
C GLU A 353 2.16 -0.26 -29.18
N SER A 354 1.13 0.38 -28.62
CA SER A 354 0.86 0.35 -27.17
C SER A 354 0.62 -1.07 -26.66
N ALA A 355 -0.13 -1.90 -27.39
CA ALA A 355 -0.41 -3.29 -27.03
C ALA A 355 0.86 -4.15 -27.04
N CYS A 356 1.76 -3.95 -28.02
CA CYS A 356 3.06 -4.62 -28.06
C CYS A 356 3.96 -4.20 -26.89
N TYR A 357 3.98 -2.91 -26.54
CA TYR A 357 4.75 -2.42 -25.38
C TYR A 357 4.24 -2.99 -24.06
N ILE A 358 2.93 -2.99 -23.83
CA ILE A 358 2.33 -3.57 -22.62
C ILE A 358 2.67 -5.06 -22.52
N SER A 359 2.45 -5.82 -23.60
CA SER A 359 2.66 -7.28 -23.60
C SER A 359 4.14 -7.65 -23.42
N SER A 360 5.05 -6.94 -24.09
CA SER A 360 6.50 -7.20 -23.96
C SER A 360 7.06 -6.80 -22.59
N ALA A 361 6.58 -5.68 -22.02
CA ALA A 361 6.97 -5.24 -20.69
C ALA A 361 6.47 -6.19 -19.60
N PHE A 362 5.21 -6.63 -19.71
CA PHE A 362 4.59 -7.62 -18.83
C PHE A 362 5.40 -8.93 -18.77
N LEU A 363 5.66 -9.54 -19.93
CA LEU A 363 6.44 -10.79 -20.02
C LEU A 363 7.85 -10.64 -19.45
N ARG A 364 8.49 -9.49 -19.70
CA ARG A 364 9.83 -9.22 -19.19
C ARG A 364 9.84 -9.05 -17.68
N ALA A 365 8.87 -8.31 -17.12
CA ALA A 365 8.78 -8.10 -15.69
C ALA A 365 8.52 -9.41 -14.95
N HIS A 366 7.63 -10.25 -15.48
CA HIS A 366 7.39 -11.60 -14.95
C HIS A 366 8.65 -12.47 -15.02
N ARG A 367 9.43 -12.39 -16.11
CA ARG A 367 10.72 -13.10 -16.21
C ARG A 367 11.73 -12.63 -15.15
N ILE A 368 11.87 -11.31 -14.97
CA ILE A 368 12.80 -10.75 -13.97
C ILE A 368 12.37 -11.14 -12.55
N ALA A 369 11.08 -11.01 -12.24
CA ALA A 369 10.54 -11.37 -10.94
C ALA A 369 10.70 -12.87 -10.65
N ARG A 370 10.57 -13.75 -11.65
CA ARG A 370 10.81 -15.19 -11.51
C ARG A 370 12.26 -15.50 -11.19
N LEU A 371 13.21 -14.83 -11.85
CA LEU A 371 14.64 -14.98 -11.56
C LEU A 371 14.96 -14.53 -10.13
N GLN A 372 14.49 -13.35 -9.73
CA GLN A 372 14.67 -12.83 -8.37
C GLN A 372 14.03 -13.74 -7.31
N LEU A 373 12.86 -14.31 -7.60
CA LEU A 373 12.18 -15.22 -6.69
C LEU A 373 12.92 -16.55 -6.57
N HIS A 374 13.46 -17.07 -7.68
CA HIS A 374 14.28 -18.27 -7.68
C HIS A 374 15.57 -18.07 -6.88
N ASP A 375 16.26 -16.93 -7.05
CA ASP A 375 17.45 -16.60 -6.27
C ASP A 375 17.15 -16.48 -4.77
N PHE A 376 15.94 -16.02 -4.41
CA PHE A 376 15.51 -15.88 -3.02
C PHE A 376 15.07 -17.21 -2.38
N LEU A 377 14.25 -18.02 -3.06
CA LEU A 377 13.64 -19.24 -2.49
C LEU A 377 14.38 -20.54 -2.86
N GLY A 378 15.22 -20.55 -3.88
CA GLY A 378 15.75 -21.78 -4.48
C GLY A 378 14.65 -22.66 -5.09
N THR A 379 14.85 -23.98 -5.12
CA THR A 379 13.93 -24.97 -5.70
C THR A 379 12.83 -25.39 -4.72
N SER A 380 12.14 -24.44 -4.10
CA SER A 380 10.99 -24.73 -3.24
C SER A 380 9.74 -25.08 -4.07
N ASP A 381 8.95 -26.04 -3.61
CA ASP A 381 7.67 -26.41 -4.24
C ASP A 381 6.75 -25.19 -4.41
N ILE A 382 6.78 -24.24 -3.47
CA ILE A 382 5.94 -23.02 -3.53
C ILE A 382 6.44 -22.05 -4.61
N ALA A 383 7.75 -21.97 -4.80
CA ALA A 383 8.32 -21.17 -5.88
C ALA A 383 7.88 -21.74 -7.24
N SER A 384 7.84 -23.07 -7.37
CA SER A 384 7.38 -23.74 -8.58
C SER A 384 5.89 -23.47 -8.88
N THR A 385 5.02 -23.40 -7.85
CA THR A 385 3.60 -23.06 -8.05
C THR A 385 3.41 -21.65 -8.57
N VAL A 386 4.11 -20.67 -8.01
CA VAL A 386 4.02 -19.26 -8.44
C VAL A 386 4.67 -19.08 -9.82
N PHE A 387 5.72 -19.85 -10.13
CA PHE A 387 6.33 -19.88 -11.45
C PHE A 387 5.36 -20.37 -12.51
N ASN A 388 4.66 -21.48 -12.24
CA ASN A 388 3.64 -22.02 -13.14
C ASN A 388 2.46 -21.06 -13.31
N GLU A 389 1.98 -20.42 -12.24
CA GLU A 389 0.96 -19.37 -12.32
C GLU A 389 1.39 -18.22 -13.24
N SER A 390 2.61 -17.72 -13.06
CA SER A 390 3.17 -16.63 -13.86
C SER A 390 3.33 -16.99 -15.35
N GLU A 391 3.72 -18.23 -15.66
CA GLU A 391 3.80 -18.72 -17.05
C GLU A 391 2.43 -18.83 -17.70
N VAL A 392 1.44 -19.37 -16.98
CA VAL A 392 0.07 -19.50 -17.50
C VAL A 392 -0.54 -18.13 -17.81
N GLU A 393 -0.28 -17.12 -16.96
CA GLU A 393 -0.71 -15.74 -17.26
C GLU A 393 0.04 -15.11 -18.44
N GLY A 394 1.31 -15.47 -18.61
CA GLY A 394 2.17 -15.02 -19.71
C GLY A 394 1.73 -15.51 -21.09
N GLU A 395 1.06 -16.66 -21.17
CA GLU A 395 0.85 -17.34 -22.45
C GLU A 395 -0.05 -16.55 -23.42
N GLU A 396 -1.09 -15.87 -22.93
CA GLU A 396 -1.95 -15.04 -23.80
C GLU A 396 -1.21 -13.80 -24.32
N ALA A 397 -0.34 -13.19 -23.51
CA ALA A 397 0.49 -12.07 -23.93
C ALA A 397 1.54 -12.50 -24.97
N LYS A 398 2.10 -13.69 -24.80
CA LYS A 398 3.07 -14.30 -25.72
C LYS A 398 2.42 -14.65 -27.05
N GLN A 399 1.26 -15.31 -27.02
CA GLN A 399 0.49 -15.64 -28.22
C GLN A 399 0.12 -14.39 -29.02
N PHE A 400 -0.31 -13.31 -28.34
CA PHE A 400 -0.57 -12.03 -29.01
C PHE A 400 0.67 -11.49 -29.72
N LEU A 401 1.85 -11.52 -29.09
CA LEU A 401 3.08 -11.05 -29.72
C LEU A 401 3.51 -11.94 -30.90
N GLU A 402 3.34 -13.25 -30.80
CA GLU A 402 3.60 -14.19 -31.90
C GLU A 402 2.68 -13.91 -33.10
N ASP A 403 1.37 -13.73 -32.87
CA ASP A 403 0.43 -13.37 -33.92
C ASP A 403 0.81 -12.03 -34.60
N VAL A 404 1.28 -11.04 -33.82
CA VAL A 404 1.75 -9.77 -34.38
C VAL A 404 3.06 -9.93 -35.15
N CYS A 405 3.96 -10.83 -34.74
CA CYS A 405 5.18 -11.14 -35.47
C CYS A 405 4.86 -11.70 -36.86
N ASP A 406 3.89 -12.61 -36.93
CA ASP A 406 3.48 -13.26 -38.18
C ASP A 406 2.68 -12.30 -39.08
N SER A 407 1.76 -11.53 -38.49
CA SER A 407 0.89 -10.61 -39.24
C SER A 407 1.57 -9.32 -39.67
N PHE A 408 2.51 -8.78 -38.87
CA PHE A 408 3.09 -7.44 -39.05
C PHE A 408 4.59 -7.35 -38.70
N PRO A 409 5.48 -8.13 -39.34
CA PRO A 409 6.90 -8.15 -39.02
C PRO A 409 7.57 -6.78 -39.19
N GLN A 410 7.09 -5.97 -40.14
CA GLN A 410 7.59 -4.61 -40.40
C GLN A 410 7.21 -3.61 -39.30
N VAL A 411 6.06 -3.81 -38.62
CA VAL A 411 5.66 -2.96 -37.50
C VAL A 411 6.59 -3.26 -36.33
N LEU A 412 6.82 -4.54 -36.03
CA LEU A 412 7.67 -4.93 -34.91
C LEU A 412 9.13 -4.46 -35.09
N SER A 413 9.68 -4.53 -36.30
CA SER A 413 11.04 -4.05 -36.56
C SER A 413 11.19 -2.55 -36.32
N VAL A 414 10.19 -1.76 -36.73
CA VAL A 414 10.15 -0.31 -36.49
C VAL A 414 9.96 0.00 -35.00
N LEU A 415 9.07 -0.73 -34.31
CA LEU A 415 8.87 -0.59 -32.85
C LEU A 415 10.14 -0.91 -32.08
N LYS A 416 10.80 -2.02 -32.41
CA LYS A 416 12.07 -2.41 -31.79
C LYS A 416 13.17 -1.39 -32.07
N THR A 417 13.24 -0.87 -33.30
CA THR A 417 14.18 0.20 -33.64
C THR A 417 13.92 1.44 -32.79
N ARG A 418 12.65 1.86 -32.65
CA ARG A 418 12.27 3.00 -31.82
C ARG A 418 12.63 2.81 -30.35
N GLN A 419 12.37 1.63 -29.79
CA GLN A 419 12.75 1.29 -28.42
C GLN A 419 14.26 1.36 -28.21
N VAL A 420 15.03 0.77 -29.13
CA VAL A 420 16.49 0.77 -29.05
C VAL A 420 17.02 2.20 -29.17
N THR A 421 16.49 3.01 -30.09
CA THR A 421 16.90 4.42 -30.21
C THR A 421 16.62 5.21 -28.94
N HIS A 422 15.43 5.04 -28.33
CA HIS A 422 15.11 5.72 -27.07
C HIS A 422 16.01 5.26 -25.92
N TYR A 423 16.24 3.94 -25.81
CA TYR A 423 17.13 3.36 -24.81
C TYR A 423 18.57 3.87 -24.95
N VAL A 424 19.12 3.91 -26.16
CA VAL A 424 20.47 4.42 -26.44
C VAL A 424 20.57 5.91 -26.08
N LEU A 425 19.58 6.73 -26.45
CA LEU A 425 19.57 8.16 -26.11
C LEU A 425 19.54 8.40 -24.60
N ASN A 426 18.74 7.63 -23.85
CA ASN A 426 18.72 7.73 -22.38
C ASN A 426 20.03 7.26 -21.75
N HIS A 427 20.63 6.18 -22.28
CA HIS A 427 21.92 5.69 -21.80
C HIS A 427 23.04 6.71 -22.05
N LEU A 428 23.06 7.34 -23.23
CA LEU A 428 23.99 8.44 -23.54
C LEU A 428 23.79 9.63 -22.59
N ASN A 429 22.54 9.98 -22.27
CA ASN A 429 22.25 11.03 -21.30
C ASN A 429 22.74 10.68 -19.88
N GLY A 430 22.58 9.42 -19.47
CA GLY A 430 23.13 8.91 -18.20
C GLY A 430 24.66 8.95 -18.18
N TYR A 431 25.30 8.57 -19.29
CA TYR A 431 26.75 8.61 -19.44
C TYR A 431 27.31 10.03 -19.37
N ILE A 432 26.67 11.01 -20.03
CA ILE A 432 27.05 12.43 -19.94
C ILE A 432 26.98 12.93 -18.49
N LYS A 433 25.91 12.60 -17.75
CA LYS A 433 25.80 12.93 -16.32
C LYS A 433 26.87 12.27 -15.47
N ASN A 434 27.30 11.05 -15.83
CA ASN A 434 28.38 10.38 -15.14
C ASN A 434 29.73 11.09 -15.39
N LEU A 435 30.01 11.47 -16.64
CA LEU A 435 31.22 12.23 -16.99
C LEU A 435 31.29 13.59 -16.26
N GLU A 436 30.15 14.26 -16.09
CA GLU A 436 30.05 15.47 -15.25
C GLU A 436 30.42 15.18 -13.79
N LYS A 437 29.87 14.10 -13.21
CA LYS A 437 30.18 13.70 -11.82
C LYS A 437 31.64 13.33 -11.60
N VAL A 438 32.28 12.69 -12.59
CA VAL A 438 33.70 12.32 -12.56
C VAL A 438 34.60 13.55 -12.83
N GLY A 439 34.03 14.68 -13.24
CA GLY A 439 34.77 15.92 -13.50
C GLY A 439 35.55 15.92 -14.82
N LEU A 440 35.23 15.00 -15.74
CA LEU A 440 35.86 14.89 -17.06
C LEU A 440 35.29 15.88 -18.09
N LEU A 441 34.15 16.50 -17.78
CA LEU A 441 33.49 17.50 -18.61
C LEU A 441 33.20 18.76 -17.80
N GLU A 442 33.44 19.93 -18.38
CA GLU A 442 33.01 21.21 -17.79
C GLU A 442 31.50 21.43 -18.01
N GLY A 443 30.84 22.16 -17.11
CA GLY A 443 29.38 22.38 -17.17
C GLY A 443 28.86 22.96 -18.49
N LYS A 444 29.69 23.72 -19.24
CA LYS A 444 29.36 24.20 -20.59
C LYS A 444 29.35 23.08 -21.63
N GLU A 445 30.30 22.14 -21.56
CA GLU A 445 30.40 20.99 -22.46
C GLU A 445 29.27 19.99 -22.19
N VAL A 446 28.96 19.77 -20.91
CA VAL A 446 27.80 18.97 -20.48
C VAL A 446 26.51 19.54 -21.04
N SER A 447 26.31 20.86 -20.89
CA SER A 447 25.11 21.54 -21.41
C SER A 447 24.98 21.36 -22.92
N HIS A 448 26.07 21.54 -23.67
CA HIS A 448 26.07 21.37 -25.11
C HIS A 448 25.76 19.93 -25.54
N LEU A 449 26.41 18.93 -24.93
CA LEU A 449 26.16 17.52 -25.23
C LEU A 449 24.74 17.09 -24.85
N HIS A 450 24.25 17.57 -23.70
CA HIS A 450 22.89 17.34 -23.26
C HIS A 450 21.86 17.91 -24.24
N ASP A 451 22.09 19.14 -24.74
CA ASP A 451 21.22 19.78 -25.74
C ASP A 451 21.18 19.01 -27.06
N VAL A 452 22.30 18.44 -27.51
CA VAL A 452 22.36 17.60 -28.72
C VAL A 452 21.51 16.33 -28.52
N VAL A 453 21.71 15.59 -27.44
CA VAL A 453 20.96 14.35 -27.15
C VAL A 453 19.47 14.65 -26.96
N GLN A 454 19.11 15.74 -26.27
CA GLN A 454 17.73 16.19 -26.13
C GLN A 454 17.10 16.60 -27.46
N SER A 455 17.87 17.22 -28.36
CA SER A 455 17.42 17.57 -29.71
C SER A 455 17.09 16.30 -30.50
N ASP A 456 17.93 15.27 -30.44
CA ASP A 456 17.70 14.01 -31.14
C ASP A 456 16.51 13.23 -30.54
N LEU A 457 16.33 13.27 -29.22
CA LEU A 457 15.13 12.74 -28.56
C LEU A 457 13.86 13.47 -29.03
N LYS A 458 13.89 14.81 -29.11
CA LYS A 458 12.77 15.60 -29.65
C LYS A 458 12.49 15.30 -31.11
N LYS A 459 13.51 15.07 -31.93
CA LYS A 459 13.35 14.66 -33.34
C LYS A 459 12.66 13.29 -33.45
N LEU A 460 13.07 12.32 -32.64
CA LEU A 460 12.47 10.98 -32.59
C LEU A 460 10.98 11.04 -32.19
N LEU A 461 10.63 11.89 -31.22
CA LEU A 461 9.25 12.07 -30.78
C LEU A 461 8.38 12.79 -31.82
N ARG A 462 8.94 13.75 -32.57
CA ARG A 462 8.22 14.53 -33.58
C ARG A 462 8.02 13.78 -34.90
N ASN A 463 9.05 13.08 -35.37
CA ASN A 463 9.06 12.39 -36.65
C ASN A 463 9.50 10.93 -36.44
N PRO A 464 8.61 10.06 -35.94
CA PRO A 464 8.93 8.64 -35.86
C PRO A 464 9.21 8.07 -37.26
N PRO A 465 10.13 7.09 -37.40
CA PRO A 465 10.43 6.47 -38.69
C PRO A 465 9.15 5.98 -39.36
N LEU A 466 8.88 6.49 -40.56
CA LEU A 466 7.64 6.26 -41.28
C LEU A 466 7.50 4.79 -41.68
N LEU A 467 6.44 4.15 -41.20
CA LEU A 467 6.01 2.84 -41.65
C LEU A 467 5.55 2.91 -43.11
N LYS A 468 6.23 2.20 -44.01
CA LYS A 468 5.65 1.85 -45.32
C LYS A 468 4.69 0.68 -45.11
N LEU A 469 3.47 0.97 -44.68
CA LEU A 469 2.45 -0.07 -44.53
C LEU A 469 2.00 -0.58 -45.91
N PRO A 470 1.79 -1.90 -46.08
CA PRO A 470 1.04 -2.43 -47.22
C PRO A 470 -0.37 -1.82 -47.29
N ASN A 471 -1.01 -1.87 -48.45
CA ASN A 471 -2.37 -1.37 -48.60
C ASN A 471 -3.32 -2.04 -47.59
N VAL A 472 -4.16 -1.24 -46.94
CA VAL A 472 -5.09 -1.68 -45.87
C VAL A 472 -6.02 -2.82 -46.34
N ASN A 473 -6.37 -2.85 -47.63
CA ASN A 473 -7.19 -3.92 -48.21
C ASN A 473 -6.46 -5.28 -48.27
N ASP A 474 -5.15 -5.28 -48.52
CA ASP A 474 -4.34 -6.50 -48.56
C ASP A 474 -4.12 -7.03 -47.14
N LEU A 475 -3.99 -6.13 -46.15
CA LEU A 475 -3.82 -6.44 -44.72
C LEU A 475 -5.05 -7.08 -44.07
N ILE A 476 -6.26 -6.64 -44.45
CA ILE A 476 -7.52 -7.16 -43.88
C ILE A 476 -7.90 -8.51 -44.51
N ALA A 477 -7.62 -8.70 -45.81
CA ALA A 477 -7.95 -9.93 -46.51
C ALA A 477 -7.09 -11.14 -46.09
N THR A 478 -5.89 -10.90 -45.56
CA THR A 478 -4.91 -11.96 -45.25
C THR A 478 -4.78 -12.31 -43.76
N ASN A 479 -5.18 -11.44 -42.82
CA ASN A 479 -4.85 -11.62 -41.40
C ASN A 479 -6.03 -12.04 -40.50
N PRO A 480 -5.91 -13.15 -39.74
CA PRO A 480 -6.92 -13.60 -38.76
C PRO A 480 -7.22 -12.58 -37.66
N LEU A 481 -6.18 -11.88 -37.15
CA LEU A 481 -6.31 -10.85 -36.11
C LEU A 481 -7.18 -9.66 -36.53
N LEU A 482 -7.13 -9.30 -37.82
CA LEU A 482 -7.92 -8.22 -38.41
C LEU A 482 -9.26 -8.69 -38.98
N ARG A 483 -9.51 -10.01 -39.09
CA ARG A 483 -10.77 -10.56 -39.61
C ARG A 483 -11.89 -10.57 -38.57
N ALA A 484 -11.53 -10.47 -37.29
CA ALA A 484 -12.48 -10.28 -36.18
C ALA A 484 -12.98 -8.82 -36.08
N LEU A 485 -12.17 -7.88 -36.58
CA LEU A 485 -12.52 -6.49 -36.86
C LEU A 485 -13.40 -6.39 -38.11
#